data_AF-A0A151TPE3-F1
#
_entry.id   AF-A0A151TPE3-F1
#
_cell.length_a   1.000
_cell.length_b   1.000
_cell.length_c   1.000
_cell.angle_alpha   90.00
_cell.angle_beta   90.00
_cell.angle_gamma   90.00
#
_symmetry.space_group_name_H-M   'P 1'
#
loop_
_entity.id
_entity.type
_entity.pdbx_description
1 polymer ?
#
loop_
_entity_poly.entity_id
_entity_poly.type
_entity_poly.pdbx_seq_one_letter_code
_entity_poly.pdbx_strand_id
1 'polypeptide(L)' 'MMNSFWWGSNKNVGHGIHWLNWEKVSMRKEHGGMGFRHLQSFNLAMLGKQGWKFLTNQDAILTRVFKAKYFPRGDFLGA' A
#
# COMPACT_ATOMS: atom_id res chain seq x y z
N MET A 1 -7.37 11.28 0.56
CA MET A 1 -7.89 9.91 0.80
C MET A 1 -7.65 9.43 2.23
N MET A 2 -6.41 9.40 2.73
CA MET A 2 -6.15 8.90 4.10
C MET A 2 -6.61 9.87 5.20
N ASN A 3 -6.30 11.17 5.06
CA ASN A 3 -6.83 12.21 5.95
C ASN A 3 -8.36 12.23 5.97
N SER A 4 -9.01 12.05 4.81
CA SER A 4 -10.47 12.01 4.71
C SER A 4 -11.07 10.70 5.25
N PHE A 5 -10.36 9.58 5.19
CA PHE A 5 -10.80 8.33 5.80
C PHE A 5 -10.70 8.40 7.33
N TRP A 6 -9.60 8.96 7.84
CA TRP A 6 -9.31 8.98 9.27
C TRP A 6 -10.03 10.09 10.03
N TRP A 7 -10.09 11.29 9.44
CA TRP A 7 -10.72 12.46 10.07
C TRP A 7 -12.09 12.81 9.48
N GLY A 8 -12.51 12.16 8.39
CA GLY A 8 -13.79 12.42 7.77
C GLY A 8 -14.94 11.98 8.66
N SER A 9 -15.94 12.85 8.80
CA SER A 9 -17.22 12.53 9.42
C SER A 9 -18.23 12.08 8.36
N ASN A 10 -19.34 11.50 8.80
CA ASN A 10 -20.43 11.07 7.93
C ASN A 10 -20.91 12.24 7.06
N LYS A 11 -21.19 12.01 5.77
CA LYS A 11 -21.47 13.08 4.78
C LYS A 11 -22.63 14.00 5.19
N ASN A 12 -23.55 13.51 6.02
CA ASN A 12 -24.71 14.26 6.52
C ASN A 12 -24.40 15.23 7.66
N VAL A 13 -23.20 15.18 8.26
CA VAL A 13 -22.80 15.99 9.43
C VAL A 13 -21.72 17.03 9.07
N GLY A 14 -21.33 17.12 7.80
CA GLY A 14 -20.30 18.04 7.30
C GLY A 14 -18.89 17.44 7.30
N HIS A 15 -17.91 18.20 6.81
CA HIS A 15 -16.50 17.77 6.79
C HIS A 15 -15.94 17.75 8.22
N GLY A 16 -15.52 16.58 8.70
CA GLY A 16 -14.90 16.41 10.01
C GLY A 16 -13.58 17.21 10.15
N ILE A 17 -13.19 17.53 11.38
CA ILE A 17 -12.00 18.35 11.66
C ILE A 17 -10.72 17.55 11.36
N HIS A 18 -9.90 18.06 10.46
CA HIS A 18 -8.57 17.53 10.16
C HIS A 18 -7.53 18.07 11.15
N TRP A 19 -7.32 17.35 12.27
CA TRP A 19 -6.41 17.80 13.33
C TRP A 19 -4.92 17.83 12.93
N LEU A 20 -4.49 16.91 12.06
CA LEU A 20 -3.10 16.80 11.66
C LEU A 20 -2.97 16.20 10.26
N ASN A 21 -1.98 16.69 9.50
CA ASN A 21 -1.62 16.10 8.20
C ASN A 21 -1.12 14.65 8.39
N TRP A 22 -1.56 13.75 7.52
CA TRP A 22 -1.18 12.33 7.47
C TRP A 22 0.34 12.10 7.48
N GLU A 23 1.12 12.98 6.85
CA GLU A 23 2.58 12.90 6.88
C GLU A 23 3.11 12.97 8.31
N LYS A 24 2.63 13.91 9.11
CA LYS A 24 2.99 14.03 10.54
C LYS A 24 2.43 12.87 11.37
N VAL A 25 1.24 12.36 11.04
CA VAL A 25 0.66 11.18 11.72
C VAL A 25 1.53 9.93 11.48
N SER A 26 2.02 9.77 10.25
CA SER A 26 2.82 8.61 9.83
C SER A 26 4.33 8.72 10.12
N MET A 27 4.79 9.88 10.57
CA MET A 27 6.13 10.00 11.14
C MET A 27 6.30 9.09 12.36
N ARG A 28 7.53 8.65 12.59
CA ARG A 28 7.88 7.83 13.75
C ARG A 28 7.66 8.60 15.05
N LYS A 29 7.33 7.89 16.12
CA LYS A 29 7.10 8.48 17.45
C LYS A 29 8.30 9.27 17.97
N GLU A 30 9.51 8.76 17.72
CA GLU A 30 10.77 9.42 18.09
C GLU A 30 10.97 10.80 17.42
N HIS A 31 10.29 11.06 16.30
CA HIS A 31 10.32 12.32 15.57
C HIS A 31 9.05 13.17 15.79
N GLY A 32 8.23 12.85 16.81
CA GLY A 32 7.02 13.61 17.13
C GLY A 32 5.78 13.24 16.30
N GLY A 33 5.83 12.13 15.56
CA GLY A 33 4.65 11.56 14.91
C GLY A 33 3.91 10.54 15.77
N MET A 34 2.88 9.89 15.23
CA MET A 34 2.13 8.85 15.94
C MET A 34 2.62 7.42 15.62
N GLY A 35 3.56 7.28 14.67
CA GLY A 35 4.14 5.99 14.27
C GLY A 35 3.23 5.16 13.36
N PHE A 36 2.22 5.78 12.73
CA PHE A 36 1.42 5.09 11.72
C PHE A 36 2.26 4.79 10.48
N ARG A 37 1.94 3.73 9.75
CA ARG A 37 2.67 3.42 8.50
C ARG A 37 2.30 4.43 7.42
N HIS A 38 3.32 4.94 6.72
CA HIS A 38 3.10 5.69 5.50
C HIS A 38 2.58 4.72 4.41
N LEU A 39 1.29 4.83 4.09
CA LEU A 39 0.59 3.80 3.30
C LEU A 39 1.16 3.66 1.89
N GLN A 40 1.55 4.77 1.25
CA GLN A 40 2.15 4.74 -0.08
C GLN A 40 3.47 3.96 -0.07
N SER A 41 4.35 4.25 0.89
CA SER A 41 5.64 3.53 1.02
C SER A 41 5.42 2.06 1.37
N PHE A 42 4.44 1.78 2.23
CA PHE A 42 4.09 0.41 2.59
C PHE A 42 3.55 -0.39 1.40
N ASN A 43 2.65 0.20 0.61
CA ASN A 43 2.10 -0.42 -0.59
C ASN A 43 3.19 -0.64 -1.64
N LEU A 44 4.10 0.32 -1.83
CA LEU A 44 5.25 0.15 -2.74
C LEU A 44 6.15 -1.00 -2.30
N ALA A 45 6.45 -1.10 -1.00
CA ALA A 45 7.22 -2.21 -0.46
C ALA A 45 6.50 -3.56 -0.63
N MET A 46 5.17 -3.60 -0.47
CA MET A 46 4.37 -4.81 -0.72
C MET A 46 4.40 -5.23 -2.18
N LEU A 47 4.31 -4.28 -3.12
CA LEU A 47 4.45 -4.56 -4.55
C LEU A 47 5.83 -5.12 -4.87
N GLY A 48 6.90 -4.52 -4.34
CA GLY A 48 8.25 -5.05 -4.48
C GLY A 48 8.40 -6.47 -3.92
N LYS A 49 7.81 -6.74 -2.74
CA LYS A 49 7.78 -8.08 -2.14
C LYS A 49 7.03 -9.09 -3.01
N GLN A 50 5.93 -8.69 -3.65
CA GLN A 50 5.18 -9.53 -4.58
C GLN A 50 6.00 -9.79 -5.86
N GLY A 51 6.60 -8.76 -6.45
CA GLY A 51 7.50 -8.90 -7.60
C GLY A 51 8.66 -9.85 -7.32
N TRP A 52 9.30 -9.70 -6.15
CA TRP A 52 10.34 -10.62 -5.71
C TRP A 52 9.84 -12.08 -5.62
N LYS A 53 8.64 -12.30 -5.06
CA LYS A 53 8.05 -13.65 -5.03
C LYS A 53 7.80 -14.22 -6.42
N PHE A 54 7.40 -13.40 -7.39
CA PHE A 54 7.22 -13.85 -8.77
C PHE A 54 8.53 -14.34 -9.40
N LEU A 55 9.65 -13.76 -8.99
CA LEU A 55 10.99 -14.17 -9.44
C LEU A 55 11.50 -15.41 -8.72
N THR A 56 11.35 -15.47 -7.40
CA THR A 56 11.99 -16.53 -6.58
C THR A 56 11.13 -17.76 -6.36
N ASN A 57 9.81 -17.68 -6.54
CA ASN A 57 8.90 -18.77 -6.25
C ASN A 57 7.81 -18.87 -7.33
N GLN A 58 8.13 -19.60 -8.40
CA GLN A 58 7.24 -19.79 -9.56
C GLN A 58 6.12 -20.81 -9.30
N ASP A 59 6.30 -21.73 -8.36
CA ASP A 59 5.31 -22.77 -8.05
C ASP A 59 4.19 -22.29 -7.13
N ALA A 60 4.39 -21.16 -6.44
CA ALA A 60 3.36 -20.54 -5.63
C ALA A 60 2.10 -20.26 -6.48
N ILE A 61 0.93 -20.62 -5.95
CA ILE A 61 -0.37 -20.44 -6.60
C ILE A 61 -0.54 -18.99 -7.09
N LEU A 62 -0.15 -18.02 -6.25
CA LEU A 62 -0.21 -16.61 -6.61
C LEU A 62 0.60 -16.32 -7.88
N THR A 63 1.84 -16.79 -7.96
CA THR A 63 2.70 -16.59 -9.14
C THR A 63 2.10 -17.26 -10.38
N ARG A 64 1.58 -18.47 -10.25
CA ARG A 64 0.94 -19.20 -11.36
C ARG A 64 -0.31 -18.48 -11.90
N VAL A 65 -1.17 -17.99 -11.01
CA VAL A 65 -2.38 -17.24 -11.38
C VAL A 65 -2.01 -15.92 -12.05
N PHE A 66 -1.04 -15.18 -11.51
CA PHE A 66 -0.59 -13.92 -12.10
C PHE A 66 0.11 -14.13 -13.44
N LYS A 67 0.94 -15.16 -13.58
CA LYS A 67 1.57 -15.52 -14.85
C LYS A 67 0.52 -15.81 -15.92
N ALA A 68 -0.46 -16.66 -15.61
CA ALA A 68 -1.53 -17.00 -16.54
C ALA A 68 -2.34 -15.77 -17.00
N LYS A 69 -2.54 -14.78 -16.11
CA LYS A 69 -3.34 -13.59 -16.42
C LYS A 69 -2.56 -12.46 -17.09
N TYR A 70 -1.35 -12.17 -16.64
CA TYR A 70 -0.64 -10.94 -16.99
C TYR A 70 0.60 -11.15 -17.85
N PHE A 71 1.29 -12.28 -17.73
CA PHE A 71 2.50 -12.58 -18.50
C PHE A 71 2.53 -14.06 -18.96
N PRO A 72 1.54 -14.50 -19.75
CA PRO A 72 1.35 -15.92 -20.05
C PRO A 72 2.45 -16.52 -20.93
N ARG A 73 3.12 -15.69 -21.75
CA ARG A 73 4.17 -16.10 -22.70
C ARG A 73 5.58 -15.68 -22.27
N GLY A 74 5.71 -15.03 -21.11
CA GLY A 74 6.96 -14.43 -20.65
C GLY A 74 7.20 -14.66 -19.17
N ASP A 75 8.14 -13.88 -18.64
CA ASP A 75 8.40 -13.77 -17.21
C ASP A 75 7.89 -12.43 -16.67
N PHE A 76 8.02 -12.23 -15.37
CA PHE A 76 7.54 -11.01 -14.71
C PHE A 76 8.33 -9.75 -15.10
N LEU A 77 9.60 -9.86 -15.52
CA LEU A 77 10.44 -8.70 -15.85
C LEU A 77 10.26 -8.24 -17.30
N GLY A 78 9.87 -9.16 -18.18
CA GLY A 78 9.52 -8.87 -19.57
C GLY A 78 8.02 -8.57 -19.80
N ALA A 79 7.24 -8.50 -18.72
CA ALA A 79 5.80 -8.23 -18.74
C ALA A 79 5.46 -6.75 -18.92
#